data_AF-A0A2V8PP29-F1
#
_entry.id   AF-A0A2V8PP29-F1
#
_cell.length_a   1.000
_cell.length_b   1.000
_cell.length_c   1.000
_cell.angle_alpha   90.00
_cell.angle_beta   90.00
_cell.angle_gamma   90.00
#
_symmetry.space_group_name_H-M   'P 1'
#
loop_
_entity.id
_entity.type
_entity.pdbx_description
1 polymer ?
#
loop_
_entity_poly.entity_id
_entity_poly.type
_entity_poly.pdbx_seq_one_letter_code
_entity_poly.pdbx_strand_id
1 'polypeptide(L)'
;MRSRPYRLLLVAALIGALLLCWSVYAQEKKSSRIVWEYRMVSVQWDEISKLSELGAQGWELAFVRKEEEMLGNVRHSTVIYYLKRPKQ
;
A
#
# COMPACT_ATOMS: atom_id res chain seq x y z
N MET A 1 14.43 -28.58 50.77
CA MET A 1 13.70 -28.96 49.53
C MET A 1 12.62 -27.95 49.08
N ARG A 2 12.74 -26.64 49.38
CA ARG A 2 11.69 -25.64 49.05
C ARG A 2 11.87 -24.89 47.71
N SER A 3 13.00 -25.05 47.01
CA SER A 3 13.35 -24.26 45.81
C SER A 3 12.88 -24.85 44.47
N ARG A 4 12.47 -26.12 44.43
CA ARG A 4 11.99 -26.80 43.21
C ARG A 4 10.71 -26.20 42.60
N PRO A 5 9.65 -25.85 43.37
CA PRO A 5 8.44 -25.29 42.76
C PRO A 5 8.69 -23.88 42.19
N TYR A 6 9.53 -23.07 42.85
CA TYR A 6 9.90 -21.74 42.36
C TYR A 6 10.67 -21.80 41.04
N ARG A 7 11.56 -22.79 40.86
CA ARG A 7 12.26 -23.02 39.59
C ARG A 7 11.29 -23.38 38.46
N LEU A 8 10.28 -24.22 38.74
CA LEU A 8 9.26 -24.58 37.75
C LEU A 8 8.38 -23.38 37.36
N LEU A 9 7.98 -22.56 38.32
CA LEU A 9 7.23 -21.33 38.04
C LEU A 9 8.01 -20.33 37.20
N LEU A 10 9.32 -20.19 37.47
CA LEU A 10 10.19 -19.27 36.73
C LEU A 10 10.40 -19.75 35.29
N VAL A 11 10.55 -21.06 35.07
CA VAL A 11 10.63 -21.65 33.72
C VAL A 11 9.30 -21.47 32.97
N ALA A 12 8.16 -21.67 33.63
CA ALA A 12 6.85 -21.44 33.01
C ALA A 12 6.65 -19.97 32.61
N ALA A 13 7.07 -19.03 33.46
CA ALA A 13 7.03 -17.60 33.16
C ALA A 13 7.93 -17.22 31.97
N LEU A 14 9.14 -17.78 31.89
CA LEU A 14 10.05 -17.56 30.77
C LEU A 14 9.49 -18.09 29.44
N ILE A 15 8.91 -19.30 29.45
CA ILE A 15 8.28 -19.88 28.26
C ILE A 15 7.07 -19.04 27.82
N GLY A 16 6.24 -18.61 28.77
CA GLY A 16 5.12 -17.72 28.49
C GLY A 16 5.55 -16.39 27.87
N ALA A 17 6.61 -15.76 28.40
CA ALA A 17 7.16 -14.54 27.85
C ALA A 17 7.72 -14.72 26.42
N LEU A 18 8.42 -15.83 26.17
CA LEU A 18 8.92 -16.17 24.83
C LEU A 18 7.80 -16.36 23.81
N LEU A 19 6.72 -17.04 24.18
CA LEU A 19 5.56 -17.24 23.31
C LEU A 19 4.84 -15.91 23.00
N LEU A 20 4.72 -15.02 23.99
CA LEU A 20 4.14 -13.69 23.80
C LEU A 20 5.02 -12.84 22.85
N CYS A 21 6.33 -12.80 23.06
CA CYS A 21 7.26 -12.10 22.15
C CYS A 21 7.19 -12.64 20.71
N TRP A 22 7.06 -13.96 20.56
CA TRP A 22 6.92 -14.58 19.24
C TRP A 22 5.60 -14.18 18.55
N SER A 23 4.50 -14.14 19.30
CA SER A 23 3.19 -13.74 18.76
C SER A 23 3.16 -12.28 18.32
N VAL A 24 3.76 -11.36 19.09
CA VAL A 24 3.86 -9.94 18.75
C VAL A 24 4.72 -9.75 17.49
N TYR A 25 5.88 -10.40 17.42
CA TYR A 25 6.77 -10.34 16.25
C TYR A 25 6.11 -10.91 14.98
N ALA A 26 5.36 -12.01 15.11
CA ALA A 26 4.62 -12.60 14.00
C ALA A 26 3.46 -11.70 13.54
N GLN A 27 2.83 -10.97 14.47
CA GLN A 27 1.72 -10.05 14.18
C GLN A 27 2.21 -8.77 13.48
N GLU A 28 3.35 -8.22 13.87
CA GLU A 28 3.97 -7.08 13.17
C GLU A 28 4.34 -7.42 11.71
N LYS A 29 4.84 -8.64 11.45
CA LYS A 29 5.09 -9.09 10.07
C LYS A 29 3.83 -9.29 9.24
N LYS A 30 2.69 -9.56 9.87
CA LYS A 30 1.38 -9.70 9.20
C LYS A 30 0.62 -8.38 9.07
N SER A 31 1.11 -7.28 9.67
CA SER A 31 0.58 -5.94 9.42
C SER A 31 0.92 -5.54 7.99
N SER A 32 0.04 -5.98 7.09
CA SER A 32 0.04 -5.83 5.65
C SER A 32 0.62 -4.49 5.22
N ARG A 33 1.86 -4.51 4.74
CA ARG A 33 2.38 -3.42 3.94
C ARG A 33 1.58 -3.44 2.64
N ILE A 34 0.50 -2.65 2.57
CA ILE A 34 -0.28 -2.48 1.35
C ILE A 34 0.70 -1.91 0.32
N VAL A 35 1.16 -2.76 -0.58
CA VAL A 35 2.01 -2.34 -1.69
C VAL A 35 1.09 -1.69 -2.71
N TRP A 36 1.34 -0.44 -3.04
CA TRP A 36 0.55 0.28 -4.02
C TRP A 36 1.20 0.17 -5.40
N GLU A 37 0.41 -0.19 -6.40
CA GLU A 37 0.77 -0.07 -7.81
C GLU A 37 0.34 1.30 -8.31
N TYR A 38 1.17 1.94 -9.14
CA TYR A 38 0.89 3.26 -9.72
C TYR A 38 0.92 3.17 -11.25
N ARG A 39 -0.02 3.87 -11.90
CA ARG A 39 -0.10 3.98 -13.36
C ARG A 39 -0.39 5.42 -13.74
N MET A 40 0.35 5.92 -14.72
CA MET A 40 0.15 7.26 -15.31
C MET A 40 -0.53 7.11 -16.66
N VAL A 41 -1.54 7.93 -16.92
CA VAL A 41 -2.25 7.98 -18.21
C VAL A 41 -2.38 9.44 -18.64
N SER A 42 -1.78 9.80 -19.77
CA SER A 42 -2.06 11.06 -20.45
C SER A 42 -3.28 10.85 -21.34
N VAL A 43 -4.35 11.60 -21.11
CA VAL A 43 -5.62 11.43 -21.84
C VAL A 43 -5.85 12.68 -22.68
N GLN A 44 -5.94 12.51 -23.99
CA GLN A 44 -6.60 13.50 -24.85
C GLN A 44 -8.12 13.28 -24.77
N TRP A 45 -8.94 14.31 -24.99
CA TRP A 45 -10.39 14.28 -24.72
C TRP A 45 -11.15 13.07 -25.31
N ASP A 46 -10.67 12.44 -26.37
CA ASP A 46 -11.23 11.21 -26.96
C ASP A 46 -10.95 9.92 -26.19
N GLU A 47 -10.02 9.93 -25.22
CA GLU A 47 -9.57 8.73 -24.50
C GLU A 47 -10.15 8.60 -23.09
N ILE A 48 -11.18 9.40 -22.75
CA ILE A 48 -11.84 9.38 -21.42
C ILE A 48 -12.42 7.99 -21.11
N SER A 49 -12.84 7.24 -22.13
CA SER A 49 -13.31 5.84 -21.98
C SER A 49 -12.28 4.94 -21.30
N LYS A 50 -10.98 5.13 -21.55
CA LYS A 50 -9.89 4.37 -20.91
C LYS A 50 -9.85 4.60 -19.40
N LEU A 51 -10.16 5.81 -18.91
CA LEU A 51 -10.21 6.06 -17.46
C LEU A 51 -11.36 5.30 -16.79
N SER A 52 -12.51 5.23 -17.46
CA SER A 52 -13.66 4.47 -16.95
C SER A 52 -13.35 2.97 -16.87
N GLU A 53 -12.67 2.41 -17.87
CA GLU A 53 -12.23 1.01 -17.87
C GLU A 53 -11.23 0.73 -16.74
N LEU A 54 -10.30 1.65 -16.48
CA LEU A 54 -9.34 1.53 -15.39
C LEU A 54 -10.03 1.57 -14.03
N GLY A 55 -11.04 2.43 -13.87
CA GLY A 55 -11.90 2.44 -12.68
C GLY A 55 -12.58 1.08 -12.44
N ALA A 56 -13.12 0.46 -13.49
CA ALA A 56 -13.71 -0.89 -13.40
C ALA A 56 -12.69 -1.98 -13.05
N GLN A 57 -11.41 -1.79 -13.40
CA GLN A 57 -10.29 -2.67 -13.00
C GLN A 57 -9.76 -2.40 -11.58
N GLY A 58 -10.43 -1.53 -10.82
CA GLY A 58 -10.08 -1.19 -9.44
C GLY A 58 -8.97 -0.15 -9.32
N TRP A 59 -8.63 0.57 -10.39
CA TRP A 59 -7.71 1.70 -10.29
C TRP A 59 -8.43 2.93 -9.72
N GLU A 60 -7.85 3.52 -8.69
CA GLU A 60 -8.33 4.73 -8.03
C GLU A 60 -7.54 5.95 -8.51
N LEU A 61 -8.20 7.10 -8.61
CA LEU A 61 -7.52 8.36 -8.93
C LEU A 61 -6.69 8.82 -7.73
N ALA A 62 -5.38 8.97 -7.94
CA ALA A 62 -4.45 9.45 -6.93
C ALA A 62 -4.17 10.95 -7.07
N PHE A 63 -3.89 11.41 -8.28
CA PHE A 63 -3.54 12.81 -8.56
C PHE A 63 -3.80 13.15 -10.03
N VAL A 64 -4.07 14.42 -10.32
CA VAL A 64 -4.21 14.93 -11.69
C VAL A 64 -3.24 16.07 -11.89
N ARG A 65 -2.42 16.00 -12.94
CA ARG A 65 -1.52 17.07 -13.35
C ARG A 65 -1.97 17.60 -14.69
N LYS A 66 -2.10 18.92 -14.79
CA LYS A 66 -2.24 19.61 -16.07
C LYS A 66 -0.89 20.16 -16.48
N GLU A 67 -0.43 19.80 -17.66
CA GLU A 67 0.75 20.37 -18.29
C GLU A 67 0.31 21.20 -19.48
N GLU A 68 0.85 22.40 -19.58
CA GLU A 68 0.60 23.30 -20.70
C GLU A 68 1.93 23.62 -21.36
N GLU A 69 2.01 23.35 -22.65
CA GLU A 69 3.20 23.57 -23.45
C GLU A 69 2.84 24.45 -24.65
N MET A 70 3.69 25.44 -24.94
CA MET A 70 3.53 26.33 -26.09
C MET A 70 4.40 25.81 -27.23
N LEU A 71 3.79 25.18 -28.22
CA LEU A 71 4.45 24.74 -29.44
C LEU A 71 4.29 25.83 -30.51
N GLY A 72 5.20 26.80 -30.50
CA GLY A 72 5.09 28.01 -31.32
C GLY A 72 3.92 28.89 -30.88
N ASN A 73 2.95 29.12 -31.77
CA ASN A 73 1.73 29.88 -31.47
C ASN A 73 0.55 29.02 -30.99
N VAL A 74 0.74 27.69 -30.87
CA VAL A 74 -0.32 26.78 -30.47
C VAL A 74 -0.12 26.37 -29.02
N ARG A 75 -1.16 26.56 -28.20
CA ARG A 75 -1.19 26.09 -26.80
C ARG A 75 -1.65 24.64 -26.78
N HIS A 76 -0.76 23.73 -26.39
CA HIS A 76 -1.09 22.35 -26.10
C HIS A 76 -1.35 22.20 -24.61
N SER A 77 -2.49 21.61 -24.24
CA SER A 77 -2.80 21.26 -22.86
C SER A 77 -2.96 19.75 -22.74
N THR A 78 -2.09 19.13 -21.96
CA THR A 78 -2.13 17.69 -21.66
C THR A 78 -2.60 17.50 -20.23
N VAL A 79 -3.59 16.63 -20.03
CA VAL A 79 -4.03 16.22 -18.69
C VAL A 79 -3.51 14.82 -18.41
N ILE A 80 -2.75 14.71 -17.33
CA ILE A 80 -2.13 13.48 -16.87
C ILE A 80 -2.85 13.03 -15.61
N TYR A 81 -3.39 11.82 -15.65
CA TYR A 81 -4.05 11.16 -14.54
C TYR A 81 -3.10 10.14 -13.93
N TYR A 82 -2.83 10.28 -12.64
CA TYR A 82 -2.09 9.30 -11.85
C TYR A 82 -3.10 8.46 -11.10
N LEU A 83 -3.04 7.16 -11.34
CA LEU A 83 -3.91 6.16 -10.75
C LEU A 83 -3.11 5.28 -9.80
N LYS A 84 -3.76 4.78 -8.75
CA LYS A 84 -3.19 3.82 -7.81
C LYS A 84 -4.14 2.65 -7.59
N ARG A 85 -3.59 1.49 -7.22
CA ARG A 85 -4.38 0.31 -6.84
C ARG A 85 -3.61 -0.51 -5.81
N PRO A 86 -4.26 -1.15 -4.82
CA PRO A 86 -3.59 -2.11 -3.97
C PRO A 86 -3.09 -3.30 -4.82
N LYS A 87 -1.81 -3.63 -4.67
CA LYS A 87 -1.22 -4.82 -5.28
C LYS A 87 -1.86 -6.05 -4.66
N GLN A 88 -2.48 -6.87 -5.50
CA GLN A 88 -3.05 -8.17 -5.11
C GLN A 88 -1.94 -9.19 -4.87
#